data_AF-A0A8R7TP22-F1
#
_entry.id   AF-A0A8R7TP22-F1
#
_cell.length_a   1.000
_cell.length_b   1.000
_cell.length_c   1.000
_cell.angle_alpha   90.00
_cell.angle_beta   90.00
_cell.angle_gamma   90.00
#
_symmetry.space_group_name_H-M   'P 1'
#
loop_
_entity.id
_entity.type
_entity.pdbx_description
1 polymer ?
#
loop_
_entity_poly.entity_id
_entity_poly.type
_entity_poly.pdbx_seq_one_letter_code
_entity_poly.pdbx_strand_id
1 'polypeptide(L)'
;MGFEDHEFETKKIILSTHHGVDFQVKLYNAQSVTHFGCKNWEALCKMFGLDEGMLVTMDLGDPTIEQERPSMWVLVDTPPILPPSYFHSSKNVRKMVDRTYYTEGSELTYQEKNHLVGFCTDLENYNIYNQTPQHYGQYVPLVHVLNYGNYHGDTLIIPNDCVPHLMYTHGSLHVLNIQPGRPTNLNCPYRVSKRSGDITIKEWKKCMDSRKELLGSNKQLRARIGDMMIAILHNGESGSVLFYAILP
;
A
#
# COMPACT_ATOMS: atom_id res chain seq x y z
N MET A 1 2.00 -28.10 35.99
CA MET A 1 2.02 -29.00 34.82
C MET A 1 3.23 -28.61 34.00
N GLY A 2 4.19 -29.53 33.87
CA GLY A 2 5.43 -29.27 33.16
C GLY A 2 5.17 -29.13 31.66
N PHE A 3 5.75 -28.11 31.05
CA PHE A 3 5.94 -28.11 29.60
C PHE A 3 7.07 -29.10 29.35
N GLU A 4 6.74 -30.31 28.88
CA GLU A 4 7.74 -31.19 28.29
C GLU A 4 8.25 -30.50 27.02
N ASP A 5 9.56 -30.24 26.97
CA ASP A 5 10.26 -29.84 25.76
C ASP A 5 10.22 -31.00 24.78
N HIS A 6 9.12 -31.14 24.05
CA HIS A 6 9.08 -31.99 22.88
C HIS A 6 9.95 -31.34 21.79
N GLU A 7 10.98 -32.05 21.32
CA GLU A 7 11.73 -31.65 20.13
C GLU A 7 10.77 -31.59 18.93
N PHE A 8 10.36 -30.38 18.56
CA PHE A 8 9.53 -30.16 17.38
C PHE A 8 10.41 -30.27 16.12
N GLU A 9 10.15 -31.29 15.29
CA GLU A 9 10.73 -31.33 13.95
C GLU A 9 10.17 -30.15 13.14
N THR A 10 11.03 -29.16 12.88
CA THR A 10 10.65 -27.96 12.13
C THR A 10 11.06 -28.12 10.67
N LYS A 11 10.08 -28.20 9.76
CA LYS A 11 10.31 -28.21 8.31
C LYS A 11 9.94 -26.88 7.70
N LYS A 12 10.64 -26.48 6.65
CA LYS A 12 10.22 -25.37 5.78
C LYS A 12 9.62 -25.95 4.53
N ILE A 13 8.38 -25.60 4.24
CA ILE A 13 7.67 -26.01 3.02
C ILE A 13 7.18 -24.77 2.28
N ILE A 14 6.85 -24.95 1.00
CA ILE A 14 6.23 -23.92 0.17
C ILE A 14 4.76 -24.29 0.03
N LEU A 15 3.88 -23.33 0.33
CA LEU A 15 2.47 -23.40 -0.02
C LEU A 15 2.23 -22.55 -1.26
N SER A 16 1.35 -23.03 -2.13
CA SER A 16 0.96 -22.35 -3.35
C SER A 16 -0.56 -22.15 -3.37
N THR A 17 -1.02 -21.06 -3.99
CA THR A 17 -2.43 -20.87 -4.31
C THR A 17 -2.64 -21.07 -5.81
N HIS A 18 -3.83 -21.48 -6.23
CA HIS A 18 -4.15 -21.58 -7.66
C HIS A 18 -4.07 -20.23 -8.41
N HIS A 19 -4.00 -19.13 -7.66
CA HIS A 19 -3.85 -17.77 -8.17
C HIS A 19 -2.38 -17.30 -8.27
N GLY A 20 -1.43 -18.23 -8.16
CA GLY A 20 -0.01 -17.97 -8.42
C GLY A 20 0.75 -17.28 -7.29
N VAL A 21 0.25 -17.37 -6.05
CA VAL A 21 0.96 -16.89 -4.85
C VAL A 21 1.63 -18.05 -4.15
N ASP A 22 2.96 -17.98 -4.08
CA ASP A 22 3.81 -18.95 -3.40
C ASP A 22 4.40 -18.34 -2.12
N PHE A 23 4.35 -19.08 -1.01
CA PHE A 23 4.90 -18.60 0.24
C PHE A 23 5.43 -19.72 1.13
N GLN A 24 6.55 -19.42 1.78
CA GLN A 24 7.18 -20.35 2.71
C GLN A 24 6.45 -20.34 4.06
N VAL A 25 6.18 -21.52 4.58
CA VAL A 25 5.66 -21.73 5.93
C VAL A 25 6.58 -22.64 6.72
N LYS A 26 6.60 -22.43 8.04
CA LYS A 26 7.23 -23.35 8.99
C LYS A 26 6.19 -24.36 9.42
N LEU A 27 6.49 -25.63 9.22
CA LEU A 27 5.67 -26.75 9.63
C LEU A 27 6.25 -27.30 10.92
N TYR A 28 5.41 -27.38 11.95
CA TYR A 28 5.75 -27.95 13.25
C TYR A 28 4.90 -29.20 13.45
N ASN A 29 5.53 -30.37 13.48
CA ASN A 29 4.85 -31.62 13.75
C ASN A 29 4.91 -31.95 15.23
N ALA A 30 3.75 -32.31 15.78
CA ALA A 30 3.60 -32.99 17.05
C ALA A 30 2.85 -34.31 16.81
N GLN A 31 2.86 -35.21 17.79
CA GLN A 31 2.35 -36.58 17.65
C GLN A 31 0.88 -36.66 17.21
N SER A 32 0.07 -35.62 17.48
CA SER A 32 -1.36 -35.56 17.18
C SER A 32 -1.80 -34.32 16.39
N VAL A 33 -0.89 -33.39 16.10
CA VAL A 33 -1.21 -32.11 15.46
C VAL A 33 -0.05 -31.59 14.63
N THR A 34 -0.36 -31.01 13.47
CA THR A 34 0.59 -30.28 12.64
C THR A 34 0.21 -28.81 12.64
N HIS A 35 1.16 -27.94 12.98
CA HIS A 35 0.97 -26.49 12.98
C HIS A 35 1.70 -25.82 11.82
N PHE A 36 1.03 -24.90 11.13
CA PHE A 36 1.60 -24.09 10.06
C PHE A 36 1.87 -22.66 10.53
N GLY A 37 3.13 -22.36 10.83
CA GLY A 37 3.58 -21.01 11.14
C GLY A 37 3.90 -20.22 9.87
N CYS A 38 3.08 -19.20 9.57
CA CYS A 38 3.40 -18.18 8.58
C CYS A 38 3.27 -16.78 9.21
N LYS A 39 4.28 -15.92 9.01
CA LYS A 39 4.22 -14.52 9.45
C LYS A 39 3.24 -13.68 8.62
N ASN A 40 2.85 -14.16 7.44
CA ASN A 40 2.05 -13.42 6.47
C ASN A 40 0.61 -13.95 6.33
N TRP A 41 0.13 -14.80 7.27
CA TRP A 41 -1.27 -15.26 7.24
C TRP A 41 -2.27 -14.11 7.16
N GLU A 42 -2.09 -13.04 7.94
CA GLU A 42 -2.95 -11.85 7.90
C GLU A 42 -3.03 -11.23 6.49
N ALA A 43 -1.89 -11.14 5.79
CA ALA A 43 -1.88 -10.57 4.45
C ALA A 43 -2.47 -11.50 3.40
N LEU A 44 -2.35 -12.82 3.58
CA LEU A 44 -3.06 -13.78 2.73
C LEU A 44 -4.58 -13.57 2.89
N CYS A 45 -5.06 -13.49 4.13
CA CYS A 45 -6.48 -13.27 4.42
C CYS A 45 -6.98 -11.96 3.79
N LYS A 46 -6.28 -10.84 4.00
CA LYS A 46 -6.64 -9.55 3.39
C LYS A 46 -6.59 -9.58 1.87
N MET A 47 -5.59 -10.27 1.30
CA MET A 47 -5.43 -10.37 -0.15
C MET A 47 -6.61 -11.08 -0.82
N PHE A 48 -7.19 -12.08 -0.15
CA PHE A 48 -8.38 -12.80 -0.63
C PHE A 48 -9.71 -12.27 -0.06
N GLY A 49 -9.68 -11.26 0.80
CA GLY A 49 -10.88 -10.73 1.45
C GLY A 49 -11.55 -11.74 2.39
N LEU A 50 -10.77 -12.54 3.10
CA LEU A 50 -11.29 -13.53 4.04
C LEU A 50 -11.71 -12.87 5.35
N ASP A 51 -12.95 -13.12 5.76
CA ASP A 51 -13.49 -12.67 7.05
C ASP A 51 -13.32 -13.75 8.14
N GLU A 52 -13.47 -13.31 9.39
CA GLU A 52 -13.48 -14.22 10.54
C GLU A 52 -14.58 -15.28 10.39
N GLY A 53 -14.22 -16.55 10.64
CA GLY A 53 -15.13 -17.69 10.50
C GLY A 53 -15.17 -18.32 9.10
N MET A 54 -14.51 -17.72 8.09
CA MET A 54 -14.32 -18.39 6.80
C MET A 54 -13.36 -19.57 6.92
N LEU A 55 -13.65 -20.65 6.19
CA LEU A 55 -12.82 -21.84 6.14
C LEU A 55 -11.88 -21.79 4.94
N VAL A 56 -10.61 -22.13 5.18
CA VAL A 56 -9.61 -22.30 4.13
C VAL A 56 -9.23 -23.77 4.07
N THR A 57 -9.33 -24.36 2.88
CA THR A 57 -8.97 -25.76 2.67
C THR A 57 -7.52 -25.85 2.20
N MET A 58 -6.79 -26.83 2.74
CA MET A 58 -5.45 -27.18 2.25
C MET A 58 -5.52 -28.52 1.53
N ASP A 59 -5.05 -28.55 0.29
CA ASP A 59 -4.82 -29.79 -0.45
C ASP A 59 -3.39 -30.24 -0.23
N LEU A 60 -3.22 -31.45 0.30
CA LEU A 60 -1.90 -32.04 0.58
C LEU A 60 -1.32 -32.80 -0.63
N GLY A 61 -2.08 -32.87 -1.73
CA GLY A 61 -1.74 -33.65 -2.91
C GLY A 61 -2.04 -35.14 -2.73
N ASP A 62 -1.89 -35.88 -3.82
CA ASP A 62 -2.06 -37.33 -3.84
C ASP A 62 -0.76 -38.01 -3.33
N PRO A 63 -0.81 -38.74 -2.19
CA PRO A 63 0.36 -39.40 -1.63
C PRO A 63 0.91 -40.53 -2.50
N THR A 64 0.18 -40.95 -3.55
CA THR A 64 0.60 -42.01 -4.48
C THR A 64 1.39 -41.50 -5.67
N ILE A 65 1.48 -40.18 -5.86
CA ILE A 65 2.18 -39.55 -6.97
C ILE A 65 3.49 -38.94 -6.46
N GLU A 66 4.63 -39.47 -6.92
CA GLU A 66 5.93 -38.83 -6.69
C GLU A 66 5.98 -37.49 -7.45
N GLN A 67 5.90 -36.38 -6.71
CA GLN A 67 6.07 -35.03 -7.26
C GLN A 67 7.45 -34.48 -6.89
N GLU A 68 8.12 -33.82 -7.84
CA GLU A 68 9.44 -33.18 -7.62
C GLU A 68 9.41 -32.09 -6.53
N ARG A 69 8.21 -31.54 -6.24
CA ARG A 69 7.96 -30.69 -5.09
C ARG A 69 6.67 -31.17 -4.41
N PRO A 70 6.64 -31.37 -3.09
CA PRO A 70 5.39 -31.55 -2.37
C PRO A 70 4.59 -30.25 -2.50
N SER A 71 3.66 -30.21 -3.46
CA SER A 71 2.84 -29.02 -3.74
C SER A 71 1.64 -29.05 -2.82
N MET A 72 1.82 -28.55 -1.60
CA MET A 72 0.69 -28.28 -0.72
C MET A 72 -0.01 -27.01 -1.20
N TRP A 73 -1.29 -27.11 -1.51
CA TRP A 73 -2.08 -26.00 -2.03
C TRP A 73 -2.98 -25.41 -0.95
N VAL A 74 -3.09 -24.09 -0.95
CA VAL A 74 -4.15 -23.38 -0.23
C VAL A 74 -5.25 -23.10 -1.23
N LEU A 75 -6.37 -23.80 -1.08
CA LEU A 75 -7.53 -23.68 -1.94
C LEU A 75 -8.34 -22.46 -1.52
N VAL A 76 -8.36 -21.47 -2.41
CA VAL A 76 -9.21 -20.28 -2.27
C VAL A 76 -9.95 -20.10 -3.59
N ASP A 77 -11.25 -20.37 -3.58
CA ASP A 77 -12.06 -20.37 -4.81
C ASP A 77 -12.32 -18.95 -5.33
N THR A 78 -12.17 -17.93 -4.48
CA THR A 78 -12.32 -16.54 -4.87
C THR A 78 -11.02 -15.97 -5.44
N PRO A 79 -11.09 -15.15 -6.51
CA PRO A 79 -9.94 -14.40 -6.98
C PRO A 79 -9.43 -13.43 -5.90
N PRO A 80 -8.12 -13.14 -5.85
CA PRO A 80 -7.56 -12.18 -4.90
C PRO A 80 -8.07 -10.76 -5.21
N ILE A 81 -8.42 -10.03 -4.16
CA ILE A 81 -8.87 -8.62 -4.22
C ILE A 81 -7.71 -7.62 -4.13
N LEU A 82 -6.53 -8.07 -3.67
CA LEU A 82 -5.27 -7.33 -3.71
C LEU A 82 -4.23 -8.12 -4.52
N PRO A 83 -3.27 -7.43 -5.14
CA PRO A 83 -2.27 -8.11 -5.96
C PRO A 83 -1.20 -8.87 -5.15
N PRO A 84 -0.46 -9.81 -5.76
CA PRO A 84 0.64 -10.52 -5.10
C PRO A 84 1.72 -9.58 -4.53
N SER A 85 1.93 -8.41 -5.15
CA SER A 85 2.84 -7.39 -4.66
C SER A 85 2.51 -6.94 -3.24
N TYR A 86 1.22 -6.88 -2.87
CA TYR A 86 0.78 -6.59 -1.51
C TYR A 86 1.27 -7.65 -0.52
N PHE A 87 1.09 -8.93 -0.85
CA PHE A 87 1.48 -10.05 0.01
C PHE A 87 2.99 -10.08 0.30
N HIS A 88 3.80 -9.80 -0.71
CA HIS A 88 5.26 -9.79 -0.59
C HIS A 88 5.83 -8.48 -0.01
N SER A 89 5.01 -7.43 0.13
CA SER A 89 5.46 -6.14 0.64
C SER A 89 5.72 -6.14 2.16
N SER A 90 6.41 -5.11 2.63
CA SER A 90 6.74 -4.95 4.04
C SER A 90 5.46 -4.79 4.89
N LYS A 91 5.57 -5.02 6.20
CA LYS A 91 4.43 -4.79 7.12
C LYS A 91 3.98 -3.33 7.11
N ASN A 92 4.90 -2.39 6.91
CA ASN A 92 4.60 -0.97 6.88
C ASN A 92 3.91 -0.58 5.56
N VAL A 93 4.36 -1.10 4.42
CA VAL A 93 3.65 -0.92 3.13
C VAL A 93 2.23 -1.47 3.19
N ARG A 94 2.02 -2.69 3.71
CA ARG A 94 0.67 -3.24 3.89
C ARG A 94 -0.21 -2.34 4.75
N LYS A 95 0.32 -1.81 5.86
CA LYS A 95 -0.42 -0.85 6.70
C LYS A 95 -0.79 0.44 5.97
N MET A 96 0.07 0.95 5.08
CA MET A 96 -0.26 2.11 4.25
C MET A 96 -1.41 1.77 3.30
N VAL A 97 -1.29 0.65 2.57
CA VAL A 97 -2.31 0.19 1.62
C VAL A 97 -3.66 -0.04 2.31
N ASP A 98 -3.66 -0.73 3.46
CA ASP A 98 -4.88 -1.04 4.24
C ASP A 98 -5.62 0.21 4.74
N ARG A 99 -4.90 1.34 4.86
CA ARG A 99 -5.43 2.61 5.38
C ARG A 99 -5.71 3.63 4.29
N THR A 100 -5.61 3.21 3.04
CA THR A 100 -5.84 4.10 1.91
C THR A 100 -7.26 4.66 2.01
N TYR A 101 -7.34 5.99 2.04
CA TYR A 101 -8.58 6.72 1.98
C TYR A 101 -8.98 6.89 0.51
N TYR A 102 -10.18 6.44 0.18
CA TYR A 102 -10.76 6.56 -1.15
C TYR A 102 -11.87 7.61 -1.13
N THR A 103 -11.83 8.55 -2.07
CA THR A 103 -13.00 9.41 -2.32
C THR A 103 -14.05 8.64 -3.13
N GLU A 104 -15.26 9.19 -3.18
CA GLU A 104 -16.33 8.63 -4.02
C GLU A 104 -15.88 8.52 -5.49
N GLY A 105 -16.08 7.34 -6.10
CA GLY A 105 -15.76 7.08 -7.50
C GLY A 105 -14.27 6.89 -7.79
N SER A 106 -13.43 6.68 -6.77
CA SER A 106 -12.00 6.41 -6.94
C SER A 106 -11.61 4.98 -6.60
N GLU A 107 -12.52 4.02 -6.78
CA GLU A 107 -12.22 2.60 -6.61
C GLU A 107 -11.15 2.15 -7.62
N LEU A 108 -10.05 1.60 -7.09
CA LEU A 108 -8.96 1.09 -7.93
C LEU A 108 -9.33 -0.26 -8.54
N THR A 109 -9.06 -0.41 -9.83
CA THR A 109 -8.96 -1.71 -10.49
C THR A 109 -7.83 -2.54 -9.89
N TYR A 110 -7.83 -3.84 -10.18
CA TYR A 110 -6.76 -4.74 -9.73
C TYR A 110 -5.36 -4.32 -10.21
N GLN A 111 -5.27 -3.79 -11.45
CA GLN A 111 -4.03 -3.26 -11.99
C GLN A 111 -3.59 -1.99 -11.26
N GLU A 112 -4.51 -1.06 -10.99
CA GLU A 112 -4.19 0.16 -10.26
C GLU A 112 -3.81 -0.08 -8.80
N LYS A 113 -4.34 -1.14 -8.16
CA LYS A 113 -3.88 -1.58 -6.85
C LYS A 113 -2.41 -1.99 -6.85
N ASN A 114 -1.87 -2.55 -7.94
CA ASN A 114 -0.42 -2.79 -8.04
C ASN A 114 0.37 -1.47 -8.01
N HIS A 115 -0.16 -0.43 -8.67
CA HIS A 115 0.46 0.89 -8.66
C HIS A 115 0.42 1.51 -7.25
N LEU A 116 -0.68 1.37 -6.51
CA LEU A 116 -0.76 1.80 -5.11
C LEU A 116 0.29 1.12 -4.22
N VAL A 117 0.43 -0.21 -4.32
CA VAL A 117 1.45 -0.97 -3.57
C VAL A 117 2.86 -0.51 -3.95
N GLY A 118 3.11 -0.32 -5.24
CA GLY A 118 4.38 0.20 -5.76
C GLY A 118 4.71 1.58 -5.20
N PHE A 119 3.76 2.53 -5.27
CA PHE A 119 3.92 3.88 -4.73
C PHE A 119 4.25 3.88 -3.22
N CYS A 120 3.55 3.06 -2.43
CA CYS A 120 3.81 2.92 -1.01
C CYS A 120 5.21 2.32 -0.73
N THR A 121 5.65 1.37 -1.57
CA THR A 121 6.99 0.77 -1.49
C THR A 121 8.07 1.79 -1.83
N ASP A 122 7.85 2.61 -2.87
CA ASP A 122 8.80 3.64 -3.27
C ASP A 122 8.94 4.73 -2.20
N LEU A 123 7.85 5.12 -1.53
CA LEU A 123 7.90 6.02 -0.38
C LEU A 123 8.70 5.42 0.78
N GLU A 124 8.49 4.14 1.10
CA GLU A 124 9.28 3.46 2.13
C GLU A 124 10.78 3.47 1.78
N ASN A 125 11.13 3.12 0.55
CA ASN A 125 12.50 3.16 0.06
C ASN A 125 13.09 4.58 0.10
N TYR A 126 12.31 5.59 -0.27
CA TYR A 126 12.71 6.99 -0.19
C TYR A 126 13.06 7.38 1.25
N ASN A 127 12.20 7.03 2.22
CA ASN A 127 12.43 7.34 3.62
C ASN A 127 13.68 6.63 4.17
N ILE A 128 13.89 5.37 3.80
CA ILE A 128 15.09 4.61 4.18
C ILE A 128 16.35 5.27 3.59
N TYR A 129 16.34 5.59 2.30
CA TYR A 129 17.48 6.17 1.60
C TYR A 129 17.86 7.55 2.15
N ASN A 130 16.87 8.42 2.37
CA ASN A 130 17.10 9.77 2.86
C ASN A 130 17.20 9.85 4.38
N GLN A 131 17.09 8.72 5.09
CA GLN A 131 17.08 8.65 6.56
C GLN A 131 16.08 9.64 7.16
N THR A 132 14.89 9.73 6.56
CA THR A 132 13.87 10.70 6.97
C THR A 132 13.50 10.44 8.44
N PRO A 133 13.56 11.46 9.32
CA PRO A 133 13.26 11.29 10.75
C PRO A 133 11.87 10.69 10.99
N GLN A 134 11.66 10.13 12.18
CA GLN A 134 10.36 9.54 12.53
C GLN A 134 9.23 10.54 12.31
N HIS A 135 8.20 10.08 11.59
CA HIS A 135 7.02 10.86 11.25
C HIS A 135 6.17 11.14 12.49
N TYR A 136 5.61 12.36 12.56
CA TYR A 136 4.61 12.70 13.58
C TYR A 136 3.22 12.23 13.16
N GLY A 137 3.07 10.93 12.89
CA GLY A 137 1.78 10.34 12.51
C GLY A 137 1.86 9.30 11.41
N GLN A 138 0.82 8.49 11.30
CA GLN A 138 0.78 7.38 10.35
C GLN A 138 0.53 7.90 8.92
N TYR A 139 1.17 7.28 7.93
CA TYR A 139 0.87 7.58 6.54
C TYR A 139 -0.53 7.09 6.17
N VAL A 140 -1.34 8.00 5.63
CA VAL A 140 -2.66 7.72 5.08
C VAL A 140 -2.63 8.08 3.60
N PRO A 141 -2.48 7.10 2.70
CA PRO A 141 -2.60 7.35 1.27
C PRO A 141 -4.01 7.84 0.94
N LEU A 142 -4.09 8.86 0.09
CA LEU A 142 -5.30 9.33 -0.57
C LEU A 142 -5.30 8.77 -1.99
N VAL A 143 -6.40 8.16 -2.39
CA VAL A 143 -6.72 7.88 -3.78
C VAL A 143 -7.95 8.70 -4.12
N HIS A 144 -7.87 9.53 -5.15
CA HIS A 144 -9.01 10.30 -5.61
C HIS A 144 -8.93 10.64 -7.10
N VAL A 145 -10.10 10.81 -7.70
CA VAL A 145 -10.22 11.35 -9.06
C VAL A 145 -10.15 12.88 -8.98
N LEU A 146 -9.24 13.49 -9.75
CA LEU A 146 -9.14 14.94 -9.84
C LEU A 146 -10.42 15.50 -10.46
N ASN A 147 -11.15 16.33 -9.71
CA ASN A 147 -12.43 16.89 -10.13
C ASN A 147 -12.59 18.33 -9.62
N TYR A 148 -13.62 19.04 -10.06
CA TYR A 148 -13.83 20.45 -9.68
C TYR A 148 -14.10 20.67 -8.19
N GLY A 149 -14.45 19.62 -7.44
CA GLY A 149 -14.63 19.67 -5.99
C GLY A 149 -13.30 19.67 -5.23
N ASN A 150 -12.31 18.92 -5.69
CA ASN A 150 -11.00 18.81 -5.03
C ASN A 150 -9.87 19.59 -5.73
N TYR A 151 -10.08 20.01 -6.97
CA TYR A 151 -9.16 20.85 -7.72
C TYR A 151 -9.90 21.93 -8.50
N HIS A 152 -9.63 23.19 -8.16
CA HIS A 152 -10.20 24.33 -8.87
C HIS A 152 -9.23 25.50 -8.96
N GLY A 153 -9.12 26.08 -10.15
CA GLY A 153 -8.22 27.19 -10.46
C GLY A 153 -6.75 26.80 -10.35
N ASP A 154 -6.21 26.94 -9.15
CA ASP A 154 -4.79 26.71 -8.80
C ASP A 154 -4.65 26.07 -7.41
N THR A 155 -5.72 25.39 -6.96
CA THR A 155 -5.86 24.91 -5.59
C THR A 155 -6.26 23.45 -5.58
N LEU A 156 -5.50 22.63 -4.87
CA LEU A 156 -5.82 21.25 -4.53
C LEU A 156 -6.32 21.18 -3.09
N ILE A 157 -7.32 20.34 -2.84
CA ILE A 157 -7.87 20.05 -1.52
C ILE A 157 -7.56 18.58 -1.18
N ILE A 158 -6.96 18.35 -0.01
CA ILE A 158 -6.77 17.02 0.57
C ILE A 158 -7.69 16.90 1.80
N PRO A 159 -8.49 15.83 1.91
CA PRO A 159 -9.43 15.64 3.02
C PRO A 159 -8.73 15.54 4.38
N ASN A 160 -9.41 15.98 5.44
CA ASN A 160 -8.94 15.92 6.83
C ASN A 160 -8.42 14.53 7.25
N ASP A 161 -9.06 13.44 6.81
CA ASP A 161 -8.64 12.07 7.13
C ASP A 161 -7.22 11.73 6.66
N CYS A 162 -6.72 12.45 5.65
CA CYS A 162 -5.38 12.31 5.10
C CYS A 162 -4.39 13.37 5.62
N VAL A 163 -4.83 14.28 6.51
CA VAL A 163 -3.99 15.32 7.09
C VAL A 163 -3.31 14.79 8.35
N PRO A 164 -1.96 14.71 8.38
CA PRO A 164 -1.24 14.31 9.59
C PRO A 164 -1.60 15.20 10.78
N HIS A 165 -1.65 14.59 11.97
CA HIS A 165 -1.75 15.37 13.20
C HIS A 165 -0.56 16.32 13.33
N LEU A 166 -0.75 17.41 14.09
CA LEU A 166 0.31 18.40 14.40
C LEU A 166 0.84 19.18 13.19
N MET A 167 0.10 19.22 12.07
CA MET A 167 0.36 20.23 11.04
C MET A 167 0.01 21.63 11.53
N TYR A 168 0.82 22.62 11.18
CA TYR A 168 0.50 24.02 11.43
C TYR A 168 -0.73 24.45 10.60
N THR A 169 -1.44 25.47 11.07
CA THR A 169 -2.64 25.96 10.33
C THR A 169 -2.30 26.56 8.96
N HIS A 170 -1.05 26.97 8.75
CA HIS A 170 -0.53 27.50 7.50
C HIS A 170 0.97 27.21 7.42
N GLY A 171 1.48 27.07 6.21
CA GLY A 171 2.89 26.79 5.97
C GLY A 171 3.19 26.63 4.50
N SER A 172 4.36 26.06 4.20
CA SER A 172 4.74 25.60 2.88
C SER A 172 5.07 24.12 2.96
N LEU A 173 4.73 23.38 1.91
CA LEU A 173 5.11 21.98 1.76
C LEU A 173 5.92 21.77 0.48
N HIS A 174 6.81 20.80 0.52
CA HIS A 174 7.48 20.30 -0.68
C HIS A 174 6.53 19.36 -1.42
N VAL A 175 6.41 19.49 -2.74
CA VAL A 175 5.58 18.60 -3.56
C VAL A 175 6.48 17.69 -4.38
N LEU A 176 6.50 16.40 -4.06
CA LEU A 176 7.38 15.42 -4.68
C LEU A 176 6.58 14.39 -5.49
N ASN A 177 6.92 14.23 -6.77
CA ASN A 177 6.53 13.05 -7.53
C ASN A 177 7.58 11.94 -7.28
N ILE A 178 7.15 10.77 -6.80
CA ILE A 178 8.01 9.67 -6.32
C ILE A 178 8.64 8.84 -7.46
N GLN A 179 8.17 8.95 -8.70
CA GLN A 179 8.66 8.11 -9.80
C GLN A 179 10.12 8.40 -10.21
N PRO A 180 10.80 7.41 -10.83
CA PRO A 180 12.17 7.58 -11.32
C PRO A 180 12.27 8.78 -12.29
N GLY A 181 12.91 9.84 -11.81
CA GLY A 181 13.05 11.12 -12.49
C GLY A 181 13.63 12.16 -11.54
N ARG A 182 13.91 13.37 -12.03
CA ARG A 182 14.30 14.47 -11.13
C ARG A 182 13.08 14.84 -10.27
N PRO A 183 13.15 14.74 -8.93
CA PRO A 183 12.05 15.13 -8.06
C PRO A 183 11.61 16.56 -8.39
N THR A 184 10.30 16.80 -8.32
CA THR A 184 9.77 18.16 -8.41
C THR A 184 10.22 18.93 -7.18
N ASN A 185 11.19 19.83 -7.30
CA ASN A 185 11.49 20.79 -6.22
C ASN A 185 10.47 21.94 -6.29
N LEU A 186 9.21 21.62 -6.05
CA LEU A 186 8.13 22.60 -5.96
C LEU A 186 7.78 22.83 -4.50
N ASN A 187 7.67 24.10 -4.13
CA ASN A 187 7.18 24.54 -2.83
C ASN A 187 5.81 25.14 -3.03
N CYS A 188 4.81 24.59 -2.34
CA CYS A 188 3.44 25.05 -2.42
C CYS A 188 2.98 25.54 -1.04
N PRO A 189 2.43 26.77 -0.93
CA PRO A 189 1.84 27.22 0.30
C PRO A 189 0.55 26.45 0.58
N TYR A 190 0.33 26.12 1.85
CA TYR A 190 -0.86 25.41 2.30
C TYR A 190 -1.57 26.12 3.45
N ARG A 191 -2.84 25.78 3.63
CA ARG A 191 -3.66 26.19 4.77
C ARG A 191 -4.56 25.04 5.21
N VAL A 192 -4.56 24.75 6.51
CA VAL A 192 -5.49 23.80 7.13
C VAL A 192 -6.76 24.55 7.56
N SER A 193 -7.91 24.03 7.16
CA SER A 193 -9.22 24.57 7.51
C SER A 193 -9.51 24.36 8.99
N LYS A 194 -9.82 25.45 9.73
CA LYS A 194 -10.25 25.35 11.14
C LYS A 194 -11.62 24.69 11.32
N ARG A 195 -12.44 24.65 10.26
CA ARG A 195 -13.82 24.15 10.32
C ARG A 195 -13.91 22.69 9.91
N SER A 196 -13.29 22.33 8.79
CA SER A 196 -13.37 20.98 8.22
C SER A 196 -12.12 20.14 8.46
N GLY A 197 -10.98 20.76 8.79
CA GLY A 197 -9.70 20.07 8.92
C GLY A 197 -8.98 19.80 7.59
N ASP A 198 -9.68 19.96 6.45
CA ASP A 198 -9.07 19.79 5.13
C ASP A 198 -7.91 20.76 4.90
N ILE A 199 -6.91 20.32 4.14
CA ILE A 199 -5.79 21.16 3.74
C ILE A 199 -6.00 21.62 2.30
N THR A 200 -5.82 22.93 2.12
CA THR A 200 -5.85 23.61 0.83
C THR A 200 -4.41 23.90 0.42
N ILE A 201 -4.00 23.43 -0.75
CA ILE A 201 -2.65 23.60 -1.30
C ILE A 201 -2.76 24.49 -2.53
N LYS A 202 -2.10 25.64 -2.50
CA LYS A 202 -2.09 26.62 -3.60
C LYS A 202 -0.91 26.37 -4.54
N GLU A 203 -0.95 27.01 -5.71
CA GLU A 203 0.07 26.87 -6.76
C GLU A 203 0.15 25.46 -7.36
N TRP A 204 -0.93 24.68 -7.22
CA TRP A 204 -1.00 23.29 -7.69
C TRP A 204 -1.00 23.19 -9.22
N LYS A 205 -1.41 24.25 -9.93
CA LYS A 205 -1.43 24.28 -11.39
C LYS A 205 -0.04 24.01 -11.98
N LYS A 206 1.04 24.39 -11.28
CA LYS A 206 2.43 24.07 -11.67
C LYS A 206 2.65 22.56 -11.77
N CYS A 207 2.05 21.78 -10.87
CA CYS A 207 2.11 20.32 -10.89
C CYS A 207 1.29 19.75 -12.07
N MET A 208 0.10 20.31 -12.32
CA MET A 208 -0.78 19.91 -13.42
C MET A 208 -0.18 20.19 -14.81
N ASP A 209 0.48 21.35 -14.97
CA ASP A 209 1.07 21.77 -16.24
C ASP A 209 2.39 21.03 -16.57
N SER A 210 3.02 20.44 -15.55
CA SER A 210 4.23 19.65 -15.71
C SER A 210 3.92 18.31 -16.37
N ARG A 211 4.67 17.94 -17.41
CA ARG A 211 4.62 16.57 -17.93
C ARG A 211 5.39 15.67 -16.98
N LYS A 212 4.74 14.62 -16.50
CA LYS A 212 5.29 13.64 -15.57
C LYS A 212 4.99 12.24 -16.06
N GLU A 213 5.88 11.30 -15.73
CA GLU A 213 5.64 9.89 -15.98
C GLU A 213 4.42 9.44 -15.18
N LEU A 214 3.53 8.71 -15.85
CA LEU A 214 2.38 8.09 -15.20
C LEU A 214 2.85 6.82 -14.47
N LEU A 215 2.22 6.52 -13.34
CA LEU A 215 2.70 5.46 -12.48
C LEU A 215 2.60 4.10 -13.16
N GLY A 216 3.74 3.43 -13.30
CA GLY A 216 3.82 2.16 -14.03
C GLY A 216 3.72 2.32 -15.55
N SER A 217 4.02 3.50 -16.10
CA SER A 217 4.08 3.76 -17.54
C SER A 217 5.29 4.61 -17.91
N ASN A 218 5.85 4.38 -19.10
CA ASN A 218 6.91 5.23 -19.67
C ASN A 218 6.35 6.47 -20.40
N LYS A 219 5.04 6.74 -20.27
CA LYS A 219 4.38 7.88 -20.91
C LYS A 219 4.43 9.08 -19.99
N GLN A 220 4.86 10.22 -20.54
CA GLN A 220 4.81 11.50 -19.84
C GLN A 220 3.59 12.31 -20.28
N LEU A 221 2.66 12.54 -19.36
CA LEU A 221 1.45 13.34 -19.59
C LEU A 221 1.30 14.45 -18.55
N ARG A 222 0.48 15.43 -18.90
CA ARG A 222 -0.02 16.44 -17.95
C ARG A 222 -1.22 15.87 -17.24
N ALA A 223 -1.30 16.06 -15.93
CA ALA A 223 -2.48 15.71 -15.15
C ALA A 223 -3.68 16.59 -15.58
N ARG A 224 -4.87 16.02 -15.54
CA ARG A 224 -6.13 16.64 -15.96
C ARG A 224 -7.25 16.26 -15.00
N ILE A 225 -8.34 17.02 -15.08
CA ILE A 225 -9.61 16.60 -14.47
C ILE A 225 -10.01 15.24 -15.07
N GLY A 226 -10.41 14.31 -14.21
CA GLY A 226 -10.72 12.92 -14.54
C GLY A 226 -9.57 11.96 -14.28
N ASP A 227 -8.32 12.45 -14.17
CA ASP A 227 -7.19 11.57 -13.86
C ASP A 227 -7.24 11.12 -12.40
N MET A 228 -6.82 9.89 -12.15
CA MET A 228 -6.73 9.35 -10.79
C MET A 228 -5.36 9.67 -10.19
N MET A 229 -5.37 10.24 -8.99
CA MET A 229 -4.18 10.62 -8.25
C MET A 229 -4.05 9.79 -6.98
N ILE A 230 -2.84 9.32 -6.71
CA ILE A 230 -2.43 8.79 -5.41
C ILE A 230 -1.58 9.86 -4.73
N ALA A 231 -1.83 10.16 -3.46
CA ALA A 231 -1.04 11.10 -2.69
C ALA A 231 -0.85 10.66 -1.24
N ILE A 232 0.29 11.00 -0.64
CA ILE A 232 0.55 10.83 0.79
C ILE A 232 1.10 12.14 1.33
N LEU A 233 0.40 12.72 2.30
CA LEU A 233 0.89 13.89 3.02
C LEU A 233 1.74 13.45 4.21
N HIS A 234 2.97 13.90 4.23
CA HIS A 234 3.95 13.66 5.28
C HIS A 234 4.15 14.95 6.09
N ASN A 235 4.25 14.78 7.41
CA ASN A 235 4.68 15.83 8.32
C ASN A 235 5.72 15.24 9.30
N GLY A 236 6.95 15.73 9.22
CA GLY A 236 8.07 15.27 10.05
C GLY A 236 9.02 16.40 10.40
N GLU A 237 10.13 16.07 11.05
CA GLU A 237 11.16 17.05 11.45
C GLU A 237 11.77 17.81 10.27
N SER A 238 11.83 17.18 9.09
CA SER A 238 12.28 17.79 7.84
C SER A 238 11.24 18.70 7.18
N GLY A 239 10.08 18.90 7.82
CA GLY A 239 8.96 19.69 7.29
C GLY A 239 7.86 18.85 6.64
N SER A 240 6.90 19.56 6.03
CA SER A 240 5.76 18.94 5.37
C SER A 240 6.07 18.62 3.91
N VAL A 241 5.74 17.41 3.47
CA VAL A 241 5.97 16.93 2.10
C VAL A 241 4.71 16.26 1.58
N LEU A 242 4.22 16.66 0.41
CA LEU A 242 3.19 15.94 -0.32
C LEU A 242 3.86 15.08 -1.39
N PHE A 243 3.80 13.78 -1.19
CA PHE A 243 4.16 12.81 -2.21
C PHE A 243 2.95 12.53 -3.09
N TYR A 244 3.13 12.49 -4.41
CA TYR A 244 2.02 12.19 -5.32
C TYR A 244 2.45 11.42 -6.57
N ALA A 245 1.49 10.74 -7.19
CA ALA A 245 1.60 10.12 -8.50
C ALA A 245 0.25 10.15 -9.22
N ILE A 246 0.29 10.20 -10.55
CA ILE A 246 -0.91 10.09 -11.40
C ILE A 246 -0.92 8.69 -12.01
N LEU A 247 -2.06 8.02 -11.94
CA LEU A 247 -2.26 6.70 -12.52
C LEU A 247 -2.40 6.77 -14.05
N PRO A 248 -2.03 5.70 -14.77
CA PRO A 248 -1.95 5.69 -16.24
C PRO A 248 -3.30 5.60 -16.95
#